data_AF-A0A6B3FWQ5-F1
#
_entry.id   AF-A0A6B3FWQ5-F1
#
_cell.length_a   1.000
_cell.length_b   1.000
_cell.length_c   1.000
_cell.angle_alpha   90.00
_cell.angle_beta   90.00
_cell.angle_gamma   90.00
#
_symmetry.space_group_name_H-M   'P 1'
#
loop_
_entity.id
_entity.type
_entity.pdbx_description
1 polymer ?
#
loop_
_entity_poly.entity_id
_entity_poly.type
_entity_poly.pdbx_seq_one_letter_code
_entity_poly.pdbx_strand_id
1 'polypeptide(L)'
;MSITAEPTTTAPAAGPLLRDHRVPADGIHEGPRLLRRLPEGTEDRPYERFTLVPQGPLIGAEIRGLDLSRPLAEAHRAELDRALLEWKVLFFRGQHLTSAAQRDFARAWGELETNALLAAGDAEDVVRFDRSQVPTFENVWHADTTFRENPALGAVLQLREVPPYGGDTLWADMAAAYDNLPEAVRERVEGLRAVHDYLPGFARFTSADHLAAFQATFPPVEHPVVRRHPRTGRRTLFVNTSFTTRVTGLPQEESDRLLRYLFQQAHVPEYQVRFHWRAGDVAFWDNRATQHYASGDYAGHRRVAERVAVVGDRPH
;
A
#
# COMPACT_ATOMS: atom_id res chain seq x y z
N MET A 1 73.38 -23.14 28.87
CA MET A 1 72.44 -23.61 27.82
C MET A 1 71.15 -22.85 28.00
N SER A 2 70.90 -21.81 27.20
CA SER A 2 69.64 -21.08 27.21
C SER A 2 69.10 -21.15 25.80
N ILE A 3 68.00 -21.89 25.63
CA ILE A 3 67.37 -22.18 24.34
C ILE A 3 66.38 -21.04 24.09
N THR A 4 66.67 -20.17 23.14
CA THR A 4 65.72 -19.21 22.58
C THR A 4 64.73 -19.97 21.69
N ALA A 5 63.46 -20.01 22.09
CA ALA A 5 62.38 -20.50 21.25
C ALA A 5 61.88 -19.35 20.36
N GLU A 6 61.92 -19.55 19.04
CA GLU A 6 61.28 -18.66 18.07
C GLU A 6 59.75 -18.79 18.16
N PRO A 7 58.99 -17.69 17.98
CA PRO A 7 57.55 -17.76 17.90
C PRO A 7 57.14 -18.30 16.53
N THR A 8 56.56 -19.50 16.51
CA THR A 8 55.91 -20.07 15.34
C THR A 8 54.61 -19.31 15.04
N THR A 9 54.68 -18.36 14.11
CA THR A 9 53.51 -17.70 13.54
C THR A 9 52.69 -18.71 12.74
N THR A 10 51.61 -19.22 13.33
CA THR A 10 50.66 -20.10 12.63
C THR A 10 49.82 -19.24 11.70
N ALA A 11 50.03 -19.37 10.39
CA ALA A 11 49.15 -18.75 9.40
C ALA A 11 47.72 -19.29 9.58
N PRO A 12 46.68 -18.43 9.53
CA PRO A 12 45.31 -18.90 9.65
C PRO A 12 45.02 -19.88 8.50
N ALA A 13 44.49 -21.05 8.84
CA ALA A 13 44.13 -22.06 7.85
C ALA A 13 43.18 -21.44 6.82
N ALA A 14 43.57 -21.46 5.55
CA ALA A 14 42.73 -20.97 4.47
C ALA A 14 41.41 -21.77 4.48
N GLY A 15 40.30 -21.07 4.71
CA GLY A 15 38.97 -21.67 4.63
C GLY A 15 38.73 -22.30 3.25
N PRO A 16 37.74 -23.21 3.14
CA PRO A 16 37.45 -23.86 1.88
C PRO A 16 37.14 -22.82 0.79
N LEU A 17 37.87 -22.88 -0.32
CA LEU A 17 37.62 -22.03 -1.48
C LEU A 17 36.31 -22.46 -2.13
N LEU A 18 35.33 -21.55 -2.13
CA LEU A 18 34.07 -21.74 -2.83
C LEU A 18 34.26 -21.47 -4.33
N ARG A 19 33.44 -22.14 -5.17
CA ARG A 19 33.34 -21.81 -6.59
C ARG A 19 32.82 -20.38 -6.77
N ASP A 20 33.16 -19.75 -7.89
CA ASP A 20 32.56 -18.47 -8.27
C ASP A 20 31.03 -18.62 -8.34
N HIS A 21 30.33 -17.70 -7.70
CA HIS A 21 28.88 -17.67 -7.64
C HIS A 21 28.44 -16.20 -7.56
N ARG A 22 27.53 -15.82 -8.44
CA ARG A 22 26.89 -14.51 -8.43
C ARG A 22 25.40 -14.68 -8.68
N VAL A 23 24.60 -13.99 -7.88
CA VAL A 23 23.19 -13.73 -8.14
C VAL A 23 23.10 -12.31 -8.72
N PRO A 24 22.16 -12.03 -9.65
CA PRO A 24 21.94 -10.66 -10.13
C PRO A 24 21.75 -9.67 -8.97
N ALA A 25 22.42 -8.51 -9.06
CA ALA A 25 22.44 -7.52 -7.98
C ALA A 25 21.11 -6.76 -7.80
N ASP A 26 20.21 -6.88 -8.78
CA ASP A 26 18.86 -6.30 -8.83
C ASP A 26 17.77 -7.25 -8.27
N GLY A 27 18.17 -8.33 -7.59
CA GLY A 27 17.25 -9.24 -6.92
C GLY A 27 16.63 -8.68 -5.62
N ILE A 28 15.68 -9.44 -5.08
CA ILE A 28 15.09 -9.15 -3.76
C ILE A 28 16.17 -9.38 -2.69
N HIS A 29 16.36 -8.39 -1.81
CA HIS A 29 17.28 -8.48 -0.67
C HIS A 29 17.01 -9.74 0.15
N GLU A 30 18.02 -10.61 0.32
CA GLU A 30 17.96 -11.82 1.14
C GLU A 30 18.44 -11.53 2.57
N GLY A 31 17.79 -12.13 3.57
CA GLY A 31 18.21 -12.07 4.97
C GLY A 31 17.34 -11.17 5.85
N PRO A 32 17.87 -10.71 7.00
CA PRO A 32 17.11 -9.94 7.97
C PRO A 32 16.53 -8.67 7.35
N ARG A 33 15.27 -8.38 7.72
CA ARG A 33 14.56 -7.17 7.31
C ARG A 33 14.25 -6.29 8.49
N LEU A 34 14.33 -4.99 8.27
CA LEU A 34 13.93 -3.97 9.22
C LEU A 34 12.41 -3.76 9.14
N LEU A 35 11.67 -4.25 10.13
CA LEU A 35 10.21 -4.13 10.20
C LEU A 35 9.82 -3.12 11.28
N ARG A 36 9.77 -1.84 10.92
CA ARG A 36 9.41 -0.74 11.83
C ARG A 36 7.94 -0.39 11.70
N ARG A 37 7.08 -0.96 12.56
CA ARG A 37 5.67 -0.57 12.69
C ARG A 37 5.53 0.93 13.02
N LEU A 38 6.28 1.39 14.02
CA LEU A 38 6.25 2.77 14.48
C LEU A 38 7.35 3.62 13.84
N PRO A 39 7.15 4.94 13.69
CA PRO A 39 8.24 5.86 13.40
C PRO A 39 9.31 5.85 14.49
N GLU A 40 10.53 6.20 14.13
CA GLU A 40 11.64 6.29 15.09
C GLU A 40 11.32 7.31 16.19
N GLY A 41 11.61 6.94 17.44
CA GLY A 41 11.31 7.77 18.62
C GLY A 41 9.83 7.81 19.03
N THR A 42 8.94 7.07 18.36
CA THR A 42 7.54 6.97 18.78
C THR A 42 7.40 5.94 19.90
N GLU A 43 6.82 6.33 21.03
CA GLU A 43 6.50 5.43 22.14
C GLU A 43 5.27 4.59 21.81
N ASP A 44 5.37 3.27 22.03
CA ASP A 44 4.24 2.36 21.90
C ASP A 44 3.34 2.46 23.13
N ARG A 45 2.04 2.65 22.91
CA ARG A 45 1.06 2.82 23.99
C ARG A 45 -0.24 2.08 23.71
N PRO A 46 -0.90 1.53 24.76
CA PRO A 46 -2.11 0.72 24.60
C PRO A 46 -3.26 1.51 23.97
N TYR A 47 -4.25 0.77 23.46
CA TYR A 47 -5.51 1.31 22.95
C TYR A 47 -6.58 1.20 24.04
N GLU A 48 -7.27 2.29 24.34
CA GLU A 48 -8.19 2.39 25.49
C GLU A 48 -9.68 2.42 25.09
N ARG A 49 -9.99 2.72 23.82
CA ARG A 49 -11.37 2.90 23.33
C ARG A 49 -11.89 1.68 22.59
N PHE A 50 -11.00 0.82 22.12
CA PHE A 50 -11.34 -0.42 21.43
C PHE A 50 -10.24 -1.45 21.66
N THR A 51 -10.56 -2.72 21.38
CA THR A 51 -9.55 -3.77 21.35
C THR A 51 -8.92 -3.80 19.95
N LEU A 52 -7.60 -3.68 19.89
CA LEU A 52 -6.82 -3.82 18.66
C LEU A 52 -6.15 -5.21 18.62
N VAL A 53 -6.33 -5.93 17.53
CA VAL A 53 -5.78 -7.27 17.32
C VAL A 53 -4.88 -7.26 16.07
N PRO A 54 -3.55 -7.21 16.26
CA PRO A 54 -2.59 -7.24 15.15
C PRO A 54 -2.78 -8.47 14.24
N GLN A 55 -2.68 -8.30 12.93
CA GLN A 55 -2.68 -9.39 11.94
C GLN A 55 -1.26 -9.82 11.54
N GLY A 56 -0.26 -9.08 12.01
CA GLY A 56 1.17 -9.32 11.82
C GLY A 56 1.98 -8.32 12.66
N PRO A 57 3.31 -8.35 12.57
CA PRO A 57 4.17 -7.45 13.37
C PRO A 57 4.25 -6.02 12.81
N LEU A 58 3.92 -5.81 11.53
CA LEU A 58 4.23 -4.57 10.80
C LEU A 58 2.98 -3.77 10.41
N ILE A 59 2.02 -4.44 9.77
CA ILE A 59 0.86 -3.83 9.10
C ILE A 59 -0.39 -4.68 9.36
N GLY A 60 -1.54 -4.01 9.44
CA GLY A 60 -2.83 -4.65 9.57
C GLY A 60 -3.24 -4.93 11.01
N ALA A 61 -4.39 -4.40 11.40
CA ALA A 61 -5.00 -4.71 12.69
C ALA A 61 -6.53 -4.80 12.60
N GLU A 62 -7.10 -5.80 13.28
CA GLU A 62 -8.55 -5.91 13.47
C GLU A 62 -8.97 -5.08 14.69
N ILE A 63 -9.98 -4.24 14.52
CA ILE A 63 -10.57 -3.41 15.58
C ILE A 63 -11.85 -4.07 16.06
N ARG A 64 -11.98 -4.26 17.37
CA ARG A 64 -13.15 -4.85 18.03
C ARG A 64 -13.74 -3.91 19.07
N GLY A 65 -15.05 -4.01 19.28
CA GLY A 65 -15.77 -3.22 20.26
C GLY A 65 -16.21 -1.85 19.76
N LEU A 66 -16.19 -1.62 18.44
CA LEU A 66 -16.67 -0.39 17.81
C LEU A 66 -17.77 -0.69 16.79
N ASP A 67 -18.86 0.09 16.85
CA ASP A 67 -19.98 0.06 15.92
C ASP A 67 -19.85 1.26 14.98
N LEU A 68 -19.43 1.01 13.73
CA LEU A 68 -19.18 2.05 12.73
C LEU A 68 -20.48 2.65 12.15
N SER A 69 -21.66 2.11 12.49
CA SER A 69 -22.94 2.67 12.04
C SER A 69 -23.38 3.90 12.85
N ARG A 70 -22.69 4.16 13.97
CA ARG A 70 -22.99 5.28 14.87
C ARG A 70 -22.02 6.44 14.67
N PRO A 71 -22.42 7.67 15.03
CA PRO A 71 -21.52 8.81 15.05
C PRO A 71 -20.26 8.52 15.89
N LEU A 72 -19.10 8.81 15.31
CA LEU A 72 -17.81 8.55 15.93
C LEU A 72 -17.46 9.67 16.91
N ALA A 73 -17.42 9.38 18.21
CA ALA A 73 -16.97 10.35 19.20
C ALA A 73 -15.48 10.69 19.00
N GLU A 74 -15.09 11.94 19.27
CA GLU A 74 -13.74 12.44 18.97
C GLU A 74 -12.62 11.59 19.57
N ALA A 75 -12.80 11.06 20.78
CA ALA A 75 -11.81 10.18 21.42
C ALA A 75 -11.60 8.86 20.64
N HIS A 76 -12.66 8.29 20.06
CA HIS A 76 -12.55 7.08 19.22
C HIS A 76 -11.91 7.41 17.89
N ARG A 77 -12.29 8.55 17.27
CA ARG A 77 -11.68 9.04 16.03
C ARG A 77 -10.18 9.27 16.18
N ALA A 78 -9.76 9.96 17.24
CA ALA A 78 -8.34 10.25 17.49
C ALA A 78 -7.53 8.97 17.72
N GLU A 79 -8.10 7.99 18.44
CA GLU A 79 -7.42 6.71 18.64
C GLU A 79 -7.40 5.83 17.38
N LEU A 80 -8.44 5.88 16.54
CA LEU A 80 -8.44 5.26 15.21
C LEU A 80 -7.46 5.93 14.24
N ASP A 81 -7.33 7.26 14.27
CA ASP A 81 -6.32 7.98 13.48
C ASP A 81 -4.92 7.51 13.86
N ARG A 82 -4.64 7.40 15.17
CA ARG A 82 -3.39 6.79 15.64
C ARG A 82 -3.23 5.36 15.16
N ALA A 83 -4.24 4.51 15.33
CA ALA A 83 -4.20 3.13 14.87
C ALA A 83 -3.91 3.03 13.37
N LEU A 84 -4.52 3.90 12.55
CA LEU A 84 -4.30 3.95 11.11
C LEU A 84 -2.85 4.32 10.78
N LEU A 85 -2.27 5.31 11.45
CA LEU A 85 -0.87 5.70 11.23
C LEU A 85 0.12 4.60 11.66
N GLU A 86 -0.18 3.89 12.74
CA GLU A 86 0.65 2.81 13.28
C GLU A 86 0.53 1.51 12.48
N TRP A 87 -0.68 1.11 12.09
CA TRP A 87 -0.99 -0.18 11.47
C TRP A 87 -1.32 -0.12 9.98
N LYS A 88 -1.46 1.08 9.41
CA LYS A 88 -1.64 1.41 7.99
C LYS A 88 -2.95 0.92 7.39
N VAL A 89 -3.49 -0.22 7.82
CA VAL A 89 -4.81 -0.73 7.46
C VAL A 89 -5.49 -1.33 8.68
N LEU A 90 -6.76 -0.95 8.85
CA LEU A 90 -7.63 -1.36 9.94
C LEU A 90 -8.79 -2.18 9.38
N PHE A 91 -9.14 -3.26 10.06
CA PHE A 91 -10.23 -4.16 9.68
C PHE A 91 -11.32 -4.17 10.73
N PHE A 92 -12.58 -4.14 10.31
CA PHE A 92 -13.75 -4.18 11.19
C PHE A 92 -14.66 -5.29 10.69
N ARG A 93 -14.92 -6.29 11.54
CA ARG A 93 -15.73 -7.45 11.14
C ARG A 93 -17.23 -7.14 11.24
N GLY A 94 -18.00 -7.65 10.28
CA GLY A 94 -19.46 -7.74 10.34
C GLY A 94 -20.20 -6.43 10.67
N GLN A 95 -19.79 -5.31 10.05
CA GLN A 95 -20.39 -3.99 10.30
C GLN A 95 -21.69 -3.76 9.52
N HIS A 96 -21.79 -4.28 8.30
CA HIS A 96 -23.00 -4.18 7.45
C HIS A 96 -23.56 -2.75 7.31
N LEU A 97 -22.68 -1.74 7.21
CA LEU A 97 -23.04 -0.32 7.14
C LEU A 97 -23.90 -0.03 5.93
N THR A 98 -24.89 0.86 6.00
CA THR A 98 -25.51 1.41 4.78
C THR A 98 -24.50 2.27 4.02
N SER A 99 -24.72 2.54 2.73
CA SER A 99 -23.80 3.40 1.94
C SER A 99 -23.71 4.82 2.54
N ALA A 100 -24.80 5.32 3.13
CA ALA A 100 -24.81 6.56 3.90
C ALA A 100 -23.94 6.49 5.16
N ALA A 101 -24.04 5.42 5.96
CA ALA A 101 -23.22 5.25 7.16
C ALA A 101 -21.73 5.07 6.83
N GLN A 102 -21.40 4.34 5.75
CA GLN A 102 -20.01 4.21 5.27
C GLN A 102 -19.42 5.57 4.86
N ARG A 103 -20.22 6.38 4.16
CA ARG A 103 -19.86 7.75 3.77
C ARG A 103 -19.67 8.65 4.99
N ASP A 104 -20.58 8.58 5.97
CA ASP A 104 -20.51 9.40 7.19
C ASP A 104 -19.29 9.02 8.05
N PHE A 105 -18.95 7.73 8.13
CA PHE A 105 -17.71 7.27 8.75
C PHE A 105 -16.49 7.84 8.03
N ALA A 106 -16.39 7.71 6.70
CA ALA A 106 -15.25 8.22 5.93
C ALA A 106 -15.08 9.75 6.06
N ARG A 107 -16.19 10.50 6.14
CA ARG A 107 -16.18 11.97 6.31
C ARG A 107 -15.53 12.45 7.60
N ALA A 108 -15.36 11.58 8.60
CA ALA A 108 -14.63 11.92 9.81
C ALA A 108 -13.12 12.20 9.55
N TRP A 109 -12.59 11.80 8.38
CA TRP A 109 -11.20 12.03 7.99
C TRP A 109 -11.00 13.15 6.96
N GLY A 110 -12.06 13.68 6.35
CA GLY A 110 -11.95 14.79 5.42
C GLY A 110 -13.03 14.82 4.35
N GLU A 111 -12.80 15.65 3.34
CA GLU A 111 -13.60 15.72 2.12
C GLU A 111 -13.53 14.38 1.36
N LEU A 112 -14.63 13.98 0.73
CA LEU A 112 -14.69 12.73 -0.02
C LEU A 112 -14.37 12.95 -1.49
N GLU A 113 -13.68 11.99 -2.10
CA GLU A 113 -13.44 12.00 -3.54
C GLU A 113 -14.67 11.52 -4.32
N THR A 114 -15.00 12.23 -5.39
CA THR A 114 -15.81 11.70 -6.48
C THR A 114 -14.91 11.16 -7.59
N ASN A 115 -15.23 9.97 -8.10
CA ASN A 115 -14.45 9.34 -9.17
C ASN A 115 -15.33 9.05 -10.39
N ALA A 116 -15.34 10.01 -11.34
CA ALA A 116 -16.12 9.93 -12.57
C ALA A 116 -15.69 8.80 -13.53
N LEU A 117 -14.50 8.20 -13.34
CA LEU A 117 -14.04 7.04 -14.14
C LEU A 117 -14.65 5.71 -13.64
N LEU A 118 -15.31 5.71 -12.49
CA LEU A 118 -15.84 4.50 -11.86
C LEU A 118 -17.37 4.60 -11.71
N ALA A 119 -18.02 3.44 -11.61
CA ALA A 119 -19.46 3.37 -11.42
C ALA A 119 -19.88 3.90 -10.04
N ALA A 120 -20.86 4.80 -10.02
CA ALA A 120 -21.49 5.25 -8.79
C ALA A 120 -22.31 4.13 -8.14
N GLY A 121 -22.27 4.08 -6.81
CA GLY A 121 -23.12 3.27 -5.96
C GLY A 121 -24.39 4.03 -5.55
N ASP A 122 -24.93 3.71 -4.38
CA ASP A 122 -26.20 4.28 -3.90
C ASP A 122 -26.09 5.76 -3.48
N ALA A 123 -24.87 6.31 -3.42
CA ALA A 123 -24.59 7.72 -3.20
C ALA A 123 -23.45 8.20 -4.12
N GLU A 124 -23.41 9.50 -4.43
CA GLU A 124 -22.48 10.10 -5.40
C GLU A 124 -20.99 9.83 -5.07
N ASP A 125 -20.62 9.87 -3.78
CA ASP A 125 -19.25 9.65 -3.30
C ASP A 125 -18.93 8.17 -3.01
N VAL A 126 -19.88 7.26 -3.27
CA VAL A 126 -19.72 5.82 -3.05
C VAL A 126 -19.52 5.16 -4.40
N VAL A 127 -18.40 4.46 -4.57
CA VAL A 127 -18.13 3.68 -5.79
C VAL A 127 -18.50 2.24 -5.55
N ARG A 128 -19.28 1.64 -6.46
CA ARG A 128 -19.68 0.23 -6.39
C ARG A 128 -18.91 -0.62 -7.39
N PHE A 129 -18.29 -1.67 -6.88
CA PHE A 129 -17.60 -2.69 -7.67
C PHE A 129 -18.42 -3.99 -7.65
N ASP A 130 -19.23 -4.23 -8.67
CA ASP A 130 -19.95 -5.49 -8.87
C ASP A 130 -19.21 -6.35 -9.91
N ARG A 131 -18.61 -7.45 -9.46
CA ARG A 131 -17.82 -8.37 -10.31
C ARG A 131 -18.60 -9.62 -10.70
N SER A 132 -19.92 -9.51 -10.88
CA SER A 132 -20.78 -10.63 -11.30
C SER A 132 -20.53 -11.14 -12.73
N GLN A 133 -20.02 -10.30 -13.64
CA GLN A 133 -19.90 -10.65 -15.08
C GLN A 133 -18.59 -10.19 -15.74
N VAL A 134 -17.66 -9.60 -14.99
CA VAL A 134 -16.46 -8.96 -15.54
C VAL A 134 -15.21 -9.51 -14.85
N PRO A 135 -14.11 -9.79 -15.58
CA PRO A 135 -12.83 -10.17 -14.98
C PRO A 135 -12.37 -9.16 -13.91
N THR A 136 -11.62 -9.64 -12.92
CA THR A 136 -10.94 -8.76 -11.95
C THR A 136 -9.73 -8.14 -12.62
N PHE A 137 -9.58 -6.82 -12.52
CA PHE A 137 -8.43 -6.09 -13.08
C PHE A 137 -7.58 -5.42 -12.00
N GLU A 138 -8.04 -5.43 -10.75
CA GLU A 138 -7.37 -4.86 -9.58
C GLU A 138 -6.29 -5.79 -8.98
N ASN A 139 -5.98 -6.87 -9.67
CA ASN A 139 -4.92 -7.84 -9.35
C ASN A 139 -3.53 -7.34 -9.77
N VAL A 140 -3.22 -6.09 -9.40
CA VAL A 140 -1.95 -5.41 -9.58
C VAL A 140 -1.66 -4.60 -8.31
N TRP A 141 -0.42 -4.53 -7.87
CA TRP A 141 -0.07 -3.67 -6.74
C TRP A 141 -0.20 -2.20 -7.12
N HIS A 142 -1.00 -1.46 -6.34
CA HIS A 142 -1.23 -0.05 -6.58
C HIS A 142 -1.59 0.73 -5.31
N ALA A 143 -1.34 2.04 -5.37
CA ALA A 143 -1.98 3.02 -4.52
C ALA A 143 -3.06 3.74 -5.34
N ASP A 144 -4.19 4.01 -4.71
CA ASP A 144 -5.34 4.64 -5.37
C ASP A 144 -5.02 6.05 -5.85
N THR A 145 -5.58 6.38 -7.02
CA THR A 145 -5.67 7.74 -7.58
C THR A 145 -4.36 8.55 -7.63
N THR A 146 -3.20 7.88 -7.66
CA THR A 146 -1.90 8.57 -7.73
C THR A 146 -1.67 9.39 -9.01
N PHE A 147 -2.52 9.25 -10.03
CA PHE A 147 -2.56 10.11 -11.21
C PHE A 147 -3.19 11.50 -10.95
N ARG A 148 -3.72 11.75 -9.75
CA ARG A 148 -4.22 13.07 -9.33
C ARG A 148 -3.13 13.87 -8.64
N GLU A 149 -3.26 15.20 -8.66
CA GLU A 149 -2.35 16.11 -7.94
C GLU A 149 -2.38 15.87 -6.43
N ASN A 150 -3.57 15.61 -5.89
CA ASN A 150 -3.82 15.25 -4.49
C ASN A 150 -4.43 13.83 -4.46
N PRO A 151 -3.61 12.76 -4.45
CA PRO A 151 -4.09 11.39 -4.34
C PRO A 151 -4.84 11.17 -3.01
N ALA A 152 -5.69 10.15 -2.96
CA ALA A 152 -6.48 9.85 -1.76
C ALA A 152 -5.61 9.70 -0.51
N LEU A 153 -6.07 10.25 0.62
CA LEU A 153 -5.52 9.98 1.95
C LEU A 153 -5.65 8.48 2.26
N GLY A 154 -6.80 7.92 1.94
CA GLY A 154 -7.22 6.59 2.31
C GLY A 154 -8.60 6.30 1.78
N ALA A 155 -9.04 5.07 1.94
CA ALA A 155 -10.39 4.70 1.55
C ALA A 155 -10.98 3.67 2.51
N VAL A 156 -12.31 3.72 2.63
CA VAL A 156 -13.13 2.81 3.40
C VAL A 156 -13.82 1.88 2.41
N LEU A 157 -13.48 0.60 2.45
CA LEU A 157 -14.04 -0.44 1.60
C LEU A 157 -14.88 -1.39 2.44
N GLN A 158 -16.10 -1.69 1.97
CA GLN A 158 -16.97 -2.69 2.55
C GLN A 158 -17.32 -3.76 1.52
N LEU A 159 -17.25 -5.03 1.91
CA LEU A 159 -17.69 -6.14 1.08
C LEU A 159 -19.15 -6.48 1.40
N ARG A 160 -20.03 -6.28 0.43
CA ARG A 160 -21.47 -6.61 0.51
C ARG A 160 -21.71 -8.10 0.29
N GLU A 161 -21.06 -8.63 -0.74
CA GLU A 161 -21.12 -10.03 -1.12
C GLU A 161 -19.69 -10.53 -1.33
N VAL A 162 -19.39 -11.69 -0.75
CA VAL A 162 -18.09 -12.34 -0.84
C VAL A 162 -18.26 -13.72 -1.48
N PRO A 163 -17.29 -14.17 -2.28
CA PRO A 163 -17.28 -15.55 -2.76
C PRO A 163 -17.07 -16.54 -1.58
N PRO A 164 -17.41 -17.83 -1.76
CA PRO A 164 -17.18 -18.85 -0.72
C PRO A 164 -15.69 -19.07 -0.41
N TYR A 165 -14.80 -18.73 -1.34
CA TYR A 165 -13.36 -18.73 -1.21
C TYR A 165 -12.74 -17.76 -2.23
N GLY A 166 -11.48 -17.38 -2.00
CA GLY A 166 -10.77 -16.40 -2.85
C GLY A 166 -11.29 -14.96 -2.67
N GLY A 167 -10.77 -14.04 -3.48
CA GLY A 167 -11.17 -12.62 -3.44
C GLY A 167 -10.56 -11.83 -2.28
N ASP A 168 -9.51 -12.36 -1.67
CA ASP A 168 -8.73 -11.70 -0.62
C ASP A 168 -8.12 -10.39 -1.11
N THR A 169 -7.78 -9.52 -0.17
CA THR A 169 -7.05 -8.29 -0.47
C THR A 169 -5.79 -8.24 0.36
N LEU A 170 -4.69 -7.88 -0.29
CA LEU A 170 -3.39 -7.70 0.35
C LEU A 170 -3.06 -6.22 0.41
N TRP A 171 -2.36 -5.80 1.47
CA TRP A 171 -1.73 -4.49 1.60
C TRP A 171 -0.26 -4.66 1.91
N ALA A 172 0.58 -3.75 1.43
CA ALA A 172 2.01 -3.71 1.68
C ALA A 172 2.40 -2.36 2.32
N ASP A 173 3.24 -2.39 3.36
CA ASP A 173 3.84 -1.19 3.97
C ASP A 173 5.00 -0.70 3.09
N MET A 174 4.78 0.43 2.40
CA MET A 174 5.77 0.99 1.49
C MET A 174 6.88 1.78 2.21
N ALA A 175 6.76 2.03 3.52
CA ALA A 175 7.88 2.52 4.34
C ALA A 175 8.87 1.39 4.65
N ALA A 176 8.38 0.20 5.00
CA ALA A 176 9.24 -0.98 5.16
C ALA A 176 9.92 -1.36 3.84
N ALA A 177 9.20 -1.23 2.71
CA ALA A 177 9.78 -1.39 1.38
C ALA A 177 10.97 -0.44 1.12
N TYR A 178 10.85 0.84 1.52
CA TYR A 178 11.94 1.81 1.41
C TYR A 178 13.11 1.51 2.36
N ASP A 179 12.82 1.23 3.63
CA ASP A 179 13.83 1.03 4.68
C ASP A 179 14.80 -0.11 4.34
N ASN A 180 14.31 -1.12 3.61
CA ASN A 180 15.04 -2.33 3.24
C ASN A 180 15.66 -2.29 1.84
N LEU A 181 15.58 -1.15 1.13
CA LEU A 181 16.36 -0.95 -0.09
C LEU A 181 17.87 -0.97 0.21
N PRO A 182 18.72 -1.49 -0.69
CA PRO A 182 20.16 -1.28 -0.59
C PRO A 182 20.50 0.21 -0.52
N GLU A 183 21.56 0.57 0.22
CA GLU A 183 21.95 1.97 0.45
C GLU A 183 22.12 2.76 -0.86
N ALA A 184 22.85 2.19 -1.83
CA ALA A 184 23.05 2.79 -3.14
C ALA A 184 21.73 3.03 -3.90
N VAL A 185 20.71 2.18 -3.69
CA VAL A 185 19.38 2.41 -4.30
C VAL A 185 18.66 3.54 -3.58
N ARG A 186 18.67 3.57 -2.23
CA ARG A 186 18.06 4.67 -1.46
C ARG A 186 18.64 6.02 -1.86
N GLU A 187 19.97 6.12 -1.93
CA GLU A 187 20.66 7.34 -2.37
C GLU A 187 20.26 7.74 -3.79
N ARG A 188 20.15 6.77 -4.70
CA ARG A 188 19.75 7.01 -6.09
C ARG A 188 18.31 7.51 -6.22
N VAL A 189 17.38 6.99 -5.43
CA VAL A 189 15.95 7.35 -5.54
C VAL A 189 15.58 8.61 -4.76
N GLU A 190 16.41 9.06 -3.83
CA GLU A 190 16.16 10.26 -3.04
C GLU A 190 16.09 11.48 -3.97
N GLY A 191 15.01 12.26 -3.86
CA GLY A 191 14.78 13.46 -4.69
C GLY A 191 14.31 13.20 -6.12
N LEU A 192 14.28 11.95 -6.60
CA LEU A 192 13.71 11.64 -7.91
C LEU A 192 12.19 11.86 -7.93
N ARG A 193 11.68 12.23 -9.09
CA ARG A 193 10.24 12.37 -9.37
C ARG A 193 9.83 11.40 -10.46
N ALA A 194 8.59 10.90 -10.40
CA ALA A 194 8.01 10.04 -11.42
C ALA A 194 6.68 10.60 -11.91
N VAL A 195 6.39 10.35 -13.19
CA VAL A 195 5.13 10.69 -13.83
C VAL A 195 4.10 9.62 -13.50
N HIS A 196 2.92 10.06 -13.07
CA HIS A 196 1.75 9.24 -12.85
C HIS A 196 0.67 9.60 -13.85
N ASP A 197 0.14 8.59 -14.54
CA ASP A 197 -0.88 8.71 -15.58
C ASP A 197 -1.96 7.66 -15.33
N TYR A 198 -3.23 8.02 -15.53
CA TYR A 198 -4.34 7.09 -15.36
C TYR A 198 -4.45 6.11 -16.54
N LEU A 199 -4.00 6.47 -17.74
CA LEU A 199 -4.22 5.68 -18.95
C LEU A 199 -3.78 4.21 -18.80
N PRO A 200 -2.58 3.86 -18.31
CA PRO A 200 -2.17 2.45 -18.18
C PRO A 200 -3.08 1.66 -17.23
N GLY A 201 -3.51 2.29 -16.13
CA GLY A 201 -4.33 1.66 -15.10
C GLY A 201 -5.76 1.37 -15.53
N PHE A 202 -6.32 2.18 -16.43
CA PHE A 202 -7.71 2.06 -16.88
C PHE A 202 -7.87 1.43 -18.28
N ALA A 203 -6.88 1.53 -19.18
CA ALA A 203 -6.95 0.98 -20.55
C ALA A 203 -7.18 -0.54 -20.61
N ARG A 204 -6.91 -1.25 -19.52
CA ARG A 204 -7.16 -2.70 -19.41
C ARG A 204 -8.63 -3.08 -19.21
N PHE A 205 -9.51 -2.15 -18.83
CA PHE A 205 -10.92 -2.46 -18.52
C PHE A 205 -11.95 -1.48 -19.07
N THR A 206 -11.53 -0.42 -19.77
CA THR A 206 -12.45 0.53 -20.44
C THR A 206 -11.95 0.90 -21.84
N SER A 207 -12.79 1.54 -22.65
CA SER A 207 -12.49 1.87 -24.04
C SER A 207 -11.61 3.12 -24.18
N ALA A 208 -10.87 3.21 -25.28
CA ALA A 208 -10.05 4.39 -25.61
C ALA A 208 -10.89 5.68 -25.68
N ASP A 209 -12.11 5.62 -26.25
CA ASP A 209 -13.01 6.76 -26.33
C ASP A 209 -13.43 7.26 -24.94
N HIS A 210 -13.71 6.34 -24.02
CA HIS A 210 -14.02 6.70 -22.63
C HIS A 210 -12.82 7.35 -21.96
N LEU A 211 -11.62 6.81 -22.13
CA LEU A 211 -10.40 7.41 -21.57
C LEU A 211 -10.13 8.80 -22.15
N ALA A 212 -10.23 8.96 -23.47
CA ALA A 212 -9.93 10.21 -24.16
C ALA A 212 -10.74 11.39 -23.61
N ALA A 213 -12.00 11.14 -23.18
CA ALA A 213 -12.89 12.14 -22.60
C ALA A 213 -12.36 12.75 -21.28
N PHE A 214 -11.47 12.07 -20.56
CA PHE A 214 -10.96 12.51 -19.25
C PHE A 214 -9.53 13.05 -19.27
N GLN A 215 -8.82 13.03 -20.40
CA GLN A 215 -7.39 13.42 -20.44
C GLN A 215 -7.16 14.89 -20.06
N ALA A 216 -8.10 15.78 -20.41
CA ALA A 216 -8.04 17.19 -20.02
C ALA A 216 -8.29 17.38 -18.51
N THR A 217 -9.11 16.52 -17.91
CA THR A 217 -9.43 16.55 -16.47
C THR A 217 -8.30 15.95 -15.63
N PHE A 218 -7.63 14.91 -16.15
CA PHE A 218 -6.55 14.19 -15.48
C PHE A 218 -5.28 14.18 -16.34
N PRO A 219 -4.61 15.34 -16.51
CA PRO A 219 -3.31 15.36 -17.16
C PRO A 219 -2.30 14.57 -16.32
N PRO A 220 -1.23 14.02 -16.93
CA PRO A 220 -0.16 13.37 -16.16
C PRO A 220 0.43 14.31 -15.12
N VAL A 221 0.67 13.79 -13.92
CA VAL A 221 1.22 14.54 -12.79
C VAL A 221 2.56 13.96 -12.36
N GLU A 222 3.41 14.77 -11.73
CA GLU A 222 4.67 14.29 -11.17
C GLU A 222 4.62 14.23 -9.65
N HIS A 223 5.01 13.09 -9.09
CA HIS A 223 5.13 12.85 -7.65
C HIS A 223 6.56 12.42 -7.29
N PRO A 224 7.03 12.63 -6.05
CA PRO A 224 8.31 12.11 -5.62
C PRO A 224 8.30 10.57 -5.63
N VAL A 225 9.40 9.94 -6.06
CA VAL A 225 9.59 8.48 -5.98
C VAL A 225 9.65 8.02 -4.52
N VAL A 226 10.22 8.85 -3.66
CA VAL A 226 10.26 8.69 -2.21
C VAL A 226 9.48 9.84 -1.59
N ARG A 227 8.28 9.56 -1.11
CA ARG A 227 7.44 10.52 -0.40
C ARG A 227 7.79 10.54 1.09
N ARG A 228 7.64 11.68 1.76
CA ARG A 228 7.53 11.75 3.22
C ARG A 228 6.06 11.71 3.65
N HIS A 229 5.71 10.79 4.53
CA HIS A 229 4.35 10.70 5.06
C HIS A 229 4.04 11.94 5.93
N PRO A 230 2.97 12.70 5.63
CA PRO A 230 2.75 14.05 6.20
C PRO A 230 2.53 14.05 7.71
N ARG A 231 2.08 12.92 8.28
CA ARG A 231 1.76 12.79 9.72
C ARG A 231 2.79 12.02 10.52
N THR A 232 3.55 11.12 9.89
CA THR A 232 4.50 10.23 10.59
C THR A 232 5.95 10.54 10.27
N GLY A 233 6.20 11.34 9.24
CA GLY A 233 7.54 11.67 8.76
C GLY A 233 8.28 10.49 8.13
N ARG A 234 7.71 9.28 8.07
CA ARG A 234 8.35 8.12 7.45
C ARG A 234 8.52 8.33 5.95
N ARG A 235 9.65 7.88 5.40
CA ARG A 235 9.86 7.79 3.96
C ARG A 235 9.14 6.56 3.42
N THR A 236 8.46 6.71 2.30
CA THR A 236 7.66 5.65 1.64
C THR A 236 7.96 5.63 0.16
N LEU A 237 8.16 4.45 -0.42
CA LEU A 237 8.18 4.31 -1.89
C LEU A 237 6.80 4.66 -2.46
N PHE A 238 6.75 5.66 -3.33
CA PHE A 238 5.51 6.20 -3.88
C PHE A 238 5.46 6.04 -5.40
N VAL A 239 5.72 4.82 -5.86
CA VAL A 239 5.63 4.40 -7.26
C VAL A 239 4.82 3.12 -7.34
N ASN A 240 4.00 2.95 -8.37
CA ASN A 240 3.19 1.75 -8.55
C ASN A 240 2.97 1.39 -10.02
N THR A 241 2.77 0.10 -10.28
CA THR A 241 2.65 -0.45 -11.64
C THR A 241 1.42 0.07 -12.39
N SER A 242 0.36 0.47 -11.69
CA SER A 242 -0.88 0.92 -12.34
C SER A 242 -0.76 2.29 -12.98
N PHE A 243 -0.02 3.21 -12.35
CA PHE A 243 -0.05 4.61 -12.72
C PHE A 243 1.33 5.21 -13.02
N THR A 244 2.41 4.70 -12.44
CA THR A 244 3.75 5.28 -12.64
C THR A 244 4.31 4.85 -13.99
N THR A 245 4.53 5.81 -14.90
CA THR A 245 4.95 5.54 -16.29
C THR A 245 6.44 5.74 -16.53
N ARG A 246 7.05 6.75 -15.92
CA ARG A 246 8.49 7.03 -16.05
C ARG A 246 9.04 7.84 -14.90
N VAL A 247 10.33 7.72 -14.64
CA VAL A 247 11.09 8.63 -13.78
C VAL A 247 11.54 9.84 -14.59
N THR A 248 11.26 11.05 -14.09
CA THR A 248 11.62 12.29 -14.78
C THR A 248 13.13 12.52 -14.76
N GLY A 249 13.68 12.88 -15.93
CA GLY A 249 15.10 13.14 -16.10
C GLY A 249 15.97 11.91 -16.41
N LEU A 250 15.43 10.69 -16.31
CA LEU A 250 16.15 9.47 -16.67
C LEU A 250 15.86 9.04 -18.12
N PRO A 251 16.85 8.44 -18.83
CA PRO A 251 16.59 7.69 -20.05
C PRO A 251 15.53 6.60 -19.83
N GLN A 252 14.69 6.35 -20.84
CA GLN A 252 13.56 5.43 -20.71
C GLN A 252 13.97 4.03 -20.21
N GLU A 253 15.01 3.43 -20.80
CA GLU A 253 15.47 2.10 -20.39
C GLU A 253 15.97 2.07 -18.94
N GLU A 254 16.60 3.15 -18.48
CA GLU A 254 17.06 3.30 -17.10
C GLU A 254 15.88 3.45 -16.14
N SER A 255 14.91 4.29 -16.50
CA SER A 255 13.64 4.44 -15.79
C SER A 255 12.90 3.11 -15.66
N ASP A 256 12.75 2.35 -16.75
CA ASP A 256 12.01 1.09 -16.78
C ASP A 256 12.70 0.01 -15.93
N ARG A 257 14.03 -0.03 -15.91
CA ARG A 257 14.79 -0.92 -15.02
C ARG A 257 14.59 -0.55 -13.55
N LEU A 258 14.70 0.74 -13.21
CA LEU A 258 14.51 1.22 -11.85
C LEU A 258 13.08 0.99 -11.35
N LEU A 259 12.06 1.35 -12.14
CA LEU A 259 10.67 1.18 -11.78
C LEU A 259 10.31 -0.29 -11.58
N ARG A 260 10.75 -1.20 -12.47
CA ARG A 260 10.52 -2.64 -12.28
C ARG A 260 11.08 -3.15 -10.95
N TYR A 261 12.27 -2.71 -10.57
CA TYR A 261 12.88 -3.06 -9.29
C TYR A 261 12.07 -2.51 -8.10
N LEU A 262 11.64 -1.25 -8.16
CA LEU A 262 10.87 -0.63 -7.09
C LEU A 262 9.47 -1.22 -6.95
N PHE A 263 8.80 -1.58 -8.06
CA PHE A 263 7.50 -2.24 -8.05
C PHE A 263 7.55 -3.61 -7.37
N GLN A 264 8.64 -4.36 -7.55
CA GLN A 264 8.81 -5.67 -6.91
C GLN A 264 8.85 -5.59 -5.37
N GLN A 265 9.16 -4.44 -4.79
CA GLN A 265 9.28 -4.33 -3.33
C GLN A 265 7.94 -4.59 -2.62
N ALA A 266 6.81 -4.23 -3.23
CA ALA A 266 5.48 -4.52 -2.67
C ALA A 266 5.19 -6.04 -2.58
N HIS A 267 5.90 -6.87 -3.35
CA HIS A 267 5.70 -8.33 -3.37
C HIS A 267 6.45 -9.08 -2.26
N VAL A 268 7.27 -8.40 -1.46
CA VAL A 268 7.99 -9.02 -0.34
C VAL A 268 7.00 -9.39 0.78
N PRO A 269 6.84 -10.68 1.14
CA PRO A 269 5.78 -11.10 2.07
C PRO A 269 5.84 -10.45 3.45
N GLU A 270 7.03 -10.17 3.98
CA GLU A 270 7.23 -9.57 5.30
C GLU A 270 6.71 -8.13 5.40
N TYR A 271 6.47 -7.46 4.26
CA TYR A 271 5.88 -6.12 4.21
C TYR A 271 4.36 -6.15 4.18
N GLN A 272 3.75 -7.33 4.08
CA GLN A 272 2.36 -7.48 3.71
C GLN A 272 1.46 -7.96 4.84
N VAL A 273 0.17 -7.64 4.70
CA VAL A 273 -0.93 -8.33 5.36
C VAL A 273 -1.90 -8.81 4.29
N ARG A 274 -2.45 -10.02 4.46
CA ARG A 274 -3.51 -10.58 3.61
C ARG A 274 -4.79 -10.69 4.42
N PHE A 275 -5.86 -10.07 3.93
CA PHE A 275 -7.17 -10.08 4.58
C PHE A 275 -8.15 -10.96 3.82
N HIS A 276 -8.66 -11.97 4.54
CA HIS A 276 -9.75 -12.81 4.06
C HIS A 276 -11.10 -12.21 4.47
N TRP A 277 -11.91 -11.89 3.46
CA TRP A 277 -13.15 -11.14 3.63
C TRP A 277 -14.31 -12.00 4.10
N ARG A 278 -15.20 -11.40 4.89
CA ARG A 278 -16.56 -11.87 5.14
C ARG A 278 -17.55 -10.79 4.70
N ALA A 279 -18.78 -11.17 4.40
CA ALA A 279 -19.83 -10.20 4.09
C ALA A 279 -20.05 -9.26 5.29
N GLY A 280 -20.13 -7.96 5.02
CA GLY A 280 -20.25 -6.90 6.02
C GLY A 280 -18.93 -6.42 6.62
N ASP A 281 -17.80 -7.06 6.31
CA ASP A 281 -16.50 -6.58 6.76
C ASP A 281 -16.13 -5.26 6.09
N VAL A 282 -15.43 -4.42 6.84
CA VAL A 282 -14.92 -3.12 6.40
C VAL A 282 -13.40 -3.08 6.57
N ALA A 283 -12.69 -2.53 5.59
CA ALA A 283 -11.30 -2.13 5.70
C ALA A 283 -11.17 -0.61 5.55
N PHE A 284 -10.30 0.01 6.35
CA PHE A 284 -9.90 1.39 6.21
C PHE A 284 -8.38 1.47 6.19
N TRP A 285 -7.79 1.96 5.11
CA TRP A 285 -6.33 2.02 4.94
C TRP A 285 -5.82 3.42 4.62
N ASP A 286 -4.58 3.66 4.99
CA ASP A 286 -3.78 4.82 4.62
C ASP A 286 -3.16 4.59 3.25
N ASN A 287 -3.72 5.23 2.24
CA ASN A 287 -3.27 5.14 0.85
C ASN A 287 -1.95 5.90 0.62
N ARG A 288 -1.53 6.74 1.57
CA ARG A 288 -0.25 7.47 1.52
C ARG A 288 0.93 6.60 1.95
N ALA A 289 0.67 5.51 2.67
CA ALA A 289 1.68 4.61 3.23
C ALA A 289 1.69 3.21 2.60
N THR A 290 0.63 2.84 1.86
CA THR A 290 0.43 1.48 1.39
C THR A 290 0.26 1.36 -0.12
N GLN A 291 0.57 0.18 -0.65
CA GLN A 291 -0.07 -0.34 -1.85
C GLN A 291 -0.99 -1.49 -1.48
N HIS A 292 -1.94 -1.82 -2.36
CA HIS A 292 -2.82 -2.97 -2.20
C HIS A 292 -3.01 -3.75 -3.51
N TYR A 293 -3.48 -4.99 -3.35
CA TYR A 293 -3.69 -5.96 -4.43
C TYR A 293 -4.98 -6.75 -4.16
N ALA A 294 -5.90 -6.78 -5.13
CA ALA A 294 -7.10 -7.60 -5.03
C ALA A 294 -6.89 -8.95 -5.75
N SER A 295 -6.96 -10.06 -5.00
CA SER A 295 -6.78 -11.40 -5.56
C SER A 295 -7.90 -11.77 -6.52
N GLY A 296 -7.55 -12.10 -7.77
CA GLY A 296 -8.49 -12.51 -8.82
C GLY A 296 -8.79 -14.01 -8.86
N ASP A 297 -8.81 -14.70 -7.72
CA ASP A 297 -8.89 -16.16 -7.58
C ASP A 297 -10.30 -16.70 -7.26
N TYR A 298 -11.35 -15.96 -7.65
CA TYR A 298 -12.75 -16.26 -7.34
C TYR A 298 -13.65 -16.33 -8.59
N ALA A 299 -13.08 -16.70 -9.74
CA ALA A 299 -13.80 -16.78 -11.01
C ALA A 299 -15.09 -17.64 -10.90
N GLY A 300 -16.18 -17.14 -11.48
CA GLY A 300 -17.50 -17.79 -11.42
C GLY A 300 -18.32 -17.44 -10.17
N HIS A 301 -17.77 -16.71 -9.21
CA HIS A 301 -18.49 -16.23 -8.03
C HIS A 301 -18.66 -14.72 -8.05
N ARG A 302 -19.83 -14.25 -7.59
CA ARG A 302 -20.12 -12.83 -7.43
C ARG A 302 -19.36 -12.25 -6.23
N ARG A 303 -18.79 -11.06 -6.42
CA ARG A 303 -18.17 -10.24 -5.38
C ARG A 303 -18.65 -8.82 -5.55
N VAL A 304 -19.20 -8.24 -4.49
CA VAL A 304 -19.73 -6.87 -4.50
C VAL A 304 -19.07 -6.07 -3.39
N ALA A 305 -18.41 -4.98 -3.76
CA ALA A 305 -17.80 -4.05 -2.81
C ALA A 305 -18.30 -2.62 -3.01
N GLU A 306 -18.33 -1.86 -1.93
CA GLU A 306 -18.53 -0.41 -1.97
C GLU A 306 -17.34 0.29 -1.35
N ARG A 307 -16.85 1.34 -1.99
CA ARG A 307 -15.69 2.11 -1.55
C ARG A 307 -16.03 3.59 -1.46
N VAL A 308 -15.56 4.23 -0.39
CA VAL A 308 -15.54 5.69 -0.24
C VAL A 308 -14.09 6.11 -0.07
N ALA A 309 -13.61 7.05 -0.88
CA ALA A 309 -12.25 7.57 -0.79
C ALA A 309 -12.25 8.97 -0.15
N VAL A 310 -11.22 9.27 0.63
CA VAL A 310 -11.03 10.56 1.30
C VAL A 310 -9.93 11.31 0.57
N VAL A 311 -10.19 12.56 0.21
CA VAL A 311 -9.24 13.45 -0.47
C VAL A 311 -7.97 13.58 0.39
N GLY A 312 -6.81 13.43 -0.24
CA GLY A 312 -5.52 13.62 0.42
C GLY A 312 -4.88 14.97 0.10
N ASP A 313 -3.58 15.03 0.36
CA ASP A 313 -2.72 16.18 0.14
C ASP A 313 -1.71 15.92 -0.98
N ARG A 314 -1.07 17.00 -1.46
CA ARG A 314 -0.02 16.89 -2.46
C ARG A 314 1.21 16.17 -1.88
N PRO A 315 1.69 15.08 -2.51
CA PRO A 315 2.90 14.39 -2.09
C PRO A 315 4.15 15.27 -2.17
N HIS A 316 5.02 15.17 -1.15
CA HIS A 316 6.30 15.86 -1.04
C HIS A 316 7.39 14.94 -0.51
#